data_AF-A0A5J4N9K9-F1
#
_entry.id   AF-A0A5J4N9K9-F1
#
_cell.length_a   1.000
_cell.length_b   1.000
_cell.length_c   1.000
_cell.angle_alpha   90.00
_cell.angle_beta   90.00
_cell.angle_gamma   90.00
#
_symmetry.space_group_name_H-M   'P 1'
#
loop_
_entity.id
_entity.type
_entity.pdbx_description
1 polymer ?
#
loop_
_entity_poly.entity_id
_entity_poly.type
_entity_poly.pdbx_seq_one_letter_code
_entity_poly.pdbx_strand_id
1 'polypeptide(L)'
;MYKYSNFDIRVFIALAILLLLVCHEAFDQVHRAIVGAWKILRELFSPTGANTECILKVERLPFGSSNFLSDGMDCINQNVIMVHLFRLLSEHAVDWKCPDWREYNLDNPKLQKYVKSLAVKGLKDPWIRNYAWQFSSKVYQTPWQFMKSTIFARVPHGLALAVLITAGVKGYELLRHEQSTNNIVHE
;
A
#
# COMPACT_ATOMS: atom_id res chain seq x y z
N MET A 1 -7.75 13.33 -33.84
CA MET A 1 -7.06 14.59 -33.50
C MET A 1 -7.67 15.11 -32.21
N TYR A 2 -7.11 14.78 -31.05
CA TYR A 2 -7.59 15.27 -29.75
C TYR A 2 -6.57 16.26 -29.20
N LYS A 3 -6.95 17.55 -29.17
CA LYS A 3 -6.20 18.61 -28.50
C LYS A 3 -6.30 18.37 -26.99
N TYR A 4 -5.23 17.86 -26.40
CA TYR A 4 -5.05 17.93 -24.95
C TYR A 4 -4.83 19.40 -24.60
N SER A 5 -5.81 20.00 -23.93
CA SER A 5 -5.67 21.31 -23.30
C SER A 5 -4.52 21.23 -22.29
N ASN A 6 -3.71 22.29 -22.23
CA ASN A 6 -2.60 22.46 -21.30
C ASN A 6 -3.08 22.27 -19.85
N PHE A 7 -3.04 21.04 -19.36
CA PHE A 7 -3.22 20.72 -17.96
C PHE A 7 -1.87 21.02 -17.30
N ASP A 8 -1.77 22.22 -16.76
CA ASP A 8 -0.53 22.83 -16.29
C ASP A 8 0.09 21.98 -15.18
N ILE A 9 1.11 21.19 -15.53
CA ILE A 9 1.86 20.28 -14.65
C ILE A 9 2.30 20.98 -13.36
N ARG A 10 2.51 22.30 -13.42
CA ARG A 10 2.88 23.14 -12.27
C ARG A 10 1.81 23.16 -11.19
N VAL A 11 0.54 23.18 -11.57
CA VAL A 11 -0.59 23.13 -10.62
C VAL A 11 -0.65 21.77 -9.94
N PHE A 12 -0.38 20.69 -10.67
CA PHE A 12 -0.36 19.34 -10.12
C PHE A 12 0.80 19.14 -9.14
N ILE A 13 1.99 19.63 -9.47
CA ILE A 13 3.16 19.60 -8.60
C ILE A 13 2.90 20.46 -7.35
N ALA A 14 2.30 21.64 -7.49
CA ALA A 14 1.97 22.49 -6.34
C ALA A 14 0.93 21.84 -5.41
N LEU A 15 -0.12 21.21 -5.96
CA LEU A 15 -1.12 20.48 -5.18
C LEU A 15 -0.54 19.22 -4.51
N ALA A 16 0.33 18.49 -5.21
CA ALA A 16 1.02 17.34 -4.66
C ALA A 16 1.98 17.74 -3.52
N ILE A 17 2.73 18.84 -3.67
CA ILE A 17 3.60 19.39 -2.62
C ILE A 17 2.76 19.88 -1.44
N LEU A 18 1.64 20.57 -1.68
CA LEU A 18 0.73 21.02 -0.61
C LEU A 18 0.12 19.84 0.15
N LEU A 19 -0.31 18.79 -0.57
CA LEU A 19 -0.80 17.54 0.02
C LEU A 19 0.30 16.80 0.80
N LEU A 20 1.53 16.78 0.29
CA LEU A 20 2.68 16.17 0.99
C LEU A 20 3.08 16.96 2.23
N LEU A 21 3.02 18.29 2.21
CA LEU A 21 3.29 19.14 3.37
C LEU A 21 2.22 18.98 4.46
N VAL A 22 0.94 18.97 4.08
CA VAL A 22 -0.17 18.69 5.01
C VAL A 22 -0.10 17.25 5.54
N CYS A 23 0.33 16.29 4.72
CA CYS A 23 0.57 14.91 5.16
C CYS A 23 1.79 14.78 6.08
N HIS A 24 2.84 15.58 5.91
CA HIS A 24 4.05 15.51 6.74
C HIS A 24 3.76 15.91 8.20
N GLU A 25 2.95 16.94 8.41
CA GLU A 25 2.59 17.41 9.75
C GLU A 25 1.65 16.42 10.46
N ALA A 26 0.72 15.81 9.72
CA ALA A 26 -0.13 14.72 10.23
C ALA A 26 0.67 13.42 10.46
N PHE A 27 1.68 13.13 9.62
CA PHE A 27 2.54 11.96 9.74
C PHE A 27 3.38 12.01 11.02
N ASP A 28 3.89 13.17 11.42
CA ASP A 28 4.65 13.30 12.67
C ASP A 28 3.79 13.07 13.94
N GLN A 29 2.50 13.38 13.89
CA GLN A 29 1.58 13.13 14.99
C GLN A 29 1.22 11.63 15.07
N VAL A 30 0.95 11.01 13.91
CA VAL A 30 0.62 9.58 13.81
C VAL A 30 1.85 8.71 14.09
N HIS A 31 3.04 9.07 13.60
CA HIS A 31 4.28 8.35 13.84
C HIS A 31 4.66 8.36 15.33
N ARG A 32 4.48 9.49 16.04
CA ARG A 32 4.67 9.55 17.49
C ARG A 32 3.68 8.65 18.24
N ALA A 33 2.42 8.59 17.82
CA ALA A 33 1.43 7.70 18.41
C ALA A 33 1.75 6.22 18.14
N ILE A 34 2.19 5.87 16.93
CA ILE A 34 2.56 4.51 16.54
C ILE A 34 3.84 4.06 17.24
N VAL A 35 4.88 4.90 17.31
CA VAL A 35 6.13 4.58 18.02
C VAL A 35 5.87 4.44 19.53
N GLY A 36 5.00 5.28 20.10
CA GLY A 36 4.53 5.13 21.48
C GLY A 36 3.81 3.81 21.72
N ALA A 37 2.85 3.46 20.86
CA ALA A 37 2.13 2.20 20.93
C ALA A 37 3.05 0.98 20.74
N TRP A 38 4.03 1.07 19.85
CA TRP A 38 4.97 -0.01 19.57
C TRP A 38 6.00 -0.21 20.69
N LYS A 39 6.37 0.87 21.40
CA LYS A 39 7.19 0.77 22.63
C LYS A 39 6.44 0.05 23.75
N ILE A 40 5.14 0.33 23.91
CA ILE A 40 4.27 -0.37 24.87
C ILE A 40 4.08 -1.84 24.48
N LEU A 41 3.87 -2.12 23.19
CA LEU A 41 3.74 -3.50 22.69
C LEU A 41 5.04 -4.31 22.86
N ARG A 42 6.20 -3.67 22.68
CA ARG A 42 7.52 -4.31 22.85
C ARG A 42 7.81 -4.70 24.30
N GLU A 43 7.40 -3.87 25.26
CA GLU A 43 7.53 -4.18 26.70
C GLU A 43 6.60 -5.33 27.10
N LEU A 44 5.39 -5.41 26.51
CA LEU A 44 4.44 -6.49 26.74
C LEU A 44 4.83 -7.83 26.10
N PHE A 45 5.72 -7.82 25.10
CA PHE A 45 6.08 -9.01 24.32
C PHE A 45 7.56 -9.37 24.40
N SER A 46 8.29 -8.88 25.40
CA SER A 46 9.69 -9.24 25.62
C SER A 46 9.78 -10.66 26.19
N PRO A 47 10.32 -11.66 25.45
CA PRO A 47 10.52 -12.98 26.00
C PRO A 47 11.68 -12.93 26.99
N THR A 48 11.36 -13.01 28.27
CA THR A 48 12.35 -13.25 29.32
C THR A 48 12.98 -14.63 29.09
N GLY A 49 14.24 -14.63 28.68
CA GLY A 49 15.13 -15.78 28.78
C GLY A 49 15.11 -16.75 27.60
N ALA A 50 16.01 -16.53 26.64
CA ALA A 50 16.53 -17.61 25.81
C ALA A 50 18.05 -17.41 25.65
N ASN A 51 18.77 -18.46 26.03
CA ASN A 51 20.20 -18.48 26.30
C ASN A 51 21.05 -18.14 25.07
N THR A 52 22.05 -17.28 25.25
CA THR A 52 23.04 -16.87 24.25
C THR A 52 23.96 -18.01 23.78
N GLU A 53 23.87 -19.20 24.36
CA GLU A 53 24.67 -20.37 23.97
C GLU A 53 24.25 -21.04 22.66
N CYS A 54 23.02 -20.84 22.18
CA CYS A 54 22.54 -21.53 20.97
C CYS A 54 23.08 -20.91 19.66
N ILE A 55 23.46 -19.63 19.68
CA ILE A 55 23.87 -18.90 18.47
C ILE A 55 25.27 -19.32 18.00
N LEU A 56 26.17 -19.68 18.93
CA LEU A 56 27.56 -20.02 18.59
C LEU A 56 27.75 -21.44 18.01
N LYS A 57 26.70 -22.29 18.03
CA LYS A 57 26.80 -23.68 17.56
C LYS A 57 26.46 -23.86 16.08
N VAL A 58 25.74 -22.91 15.49
CA VAL A 58 25.33 -22.95 14.08
C VAL A 58 26.45 -22.52 13.13
N GLU A 59 27.41 -21.71 13.60
CA GLU A 59 28.45 -21.12 12.75
C GLU A 59 29.59 -22.09 12.36
N ARG A 60 29.56 -23.34 12.85
CA ARG A 60 30.66 -24.30 12.67
C ARG A 60 30.29 -25.59 11.90
N LEU A 61 29.19 -25.62 11.17
CA LEU A 61 28.81 -26.80 10.37
C LEU A 61 29.01 -26.54 8.86
N PRO A 62 29.84 -27.35 8.16
CA PRO A 62 30.07 -27.16 6.74
C PRO A 62 28.78 -27.44 5.94
N PHE A 63 28.51 -26.56 4.99
CA PHE A 63 27.36 -26.61 4.10
C PHE A 63 27.39 -27.90 3.26
N GLY A 64 26.45 -28.83 3.49
CA GLY A 64 26.24 -29.96 2.58
C GLY A 64 25.98 -31.34 3.20
N SER A 65 25.24 -31.47 4.30
CA SER A 65 24.76 -32.77 4.78
C SER A 65 23.22 -32.85 4.80
N SER A 66 22.68 -33.97 4.31
CA SER A 66 21.25 -34.22 4.08
C SER A 66 20.40 -34.30 5.36
N ASN A 67 21.03 -34.25 6.53
CA ASN A 67 20.36 -34.36 7.83
C ASN A 67 20.34 -33.03 8.62
N PHE A 68 20.71 -31.90 7.99
CA PHE A 68 20.69 -30.58 8.63
C PHE A 68 19.30 -30.13 9.08
N LEU A 69 18.24 -30.65 8.44
CA LEU A 69 16.87 -30.24 8.71
C LEU A 69 16.22 -30.93 9.91
N SER A 70 16.68 -32.11 10.35
CA SER A 70 16.08 -32.78 11.52
C SER A 70 16.68 -32.27 12.82
N ASP A 71 18.00 -32.13 12.88
CA ASP A 71 18.69 -31.87 14.15
C ASP A 71 18.72 -30.37 14.52
N GLY A 72 18.43 -29.48 13.56
CA GLY A 72 18.23 -28.05 13.79
C GLY A 72 16.78 -27.66 14.12
N MET A 73 15.82 -28.58 13.99
CA MET A 73 14.39 -28.25 14.11
C MET A 73 13.87 -28.28 15.57
N ASP A 74 14.62 -28.90 16.50
CA ASP A 74 14.20 -29.00 17.90
C ASP A 74 14.46 -27.72 18.72
N CYS A 75 15.21 -26.76 18.18
CA CYS A 75 15.52 -25.48 18.84
C CYS A 75 14.82 -24.25 18.22
N ILE A 76 14.04 -24.41 17.15
CA ILE A 76 13.26 -23.32 16.51
C ILE A 76 11.76 -23.47 16.84
N ASN A 77 11.42 -23.72 18.10
CA ASN A 77 10.04 -24.01 18.50
C ASN A 77 9.32 -22.82 19.12
N GLN A 78 9.26 -21.68 18.42
CA GLN A 78 8.37 -20.56 18.82
C GLN A 78 7.84 -19.65 17.70
N ASN A 79 8.08 -19.96 16.42
CA ASN A 79 7.54 -19.19 15.28
C ASN A 79 6.70 -20.03 14.30
N VAL A 80 6.17 -21.17 14.74
CA VAL A 80 5.31 -22.05 13.93
C VAL A 80 3.88 -21.49 13.82
N ILE A 81 3.43 -20.71 14.81
CA ILE A 81 2.07 -20.17 14.88
C ILE A 81 1.78 -19.21 13.71
N MET A 82 2.71 -18.33 13.33
CA MET A 82 2.46 -17.36 12.25
C MET A 82 2.39 -18.01 10.86
N VAL A 83 3.25 -19.00 10.58
CA VAL A 83 3.24 -19.72 9.30
C VAL A 83 2.01 -20.64 9.18
N HIS A 84 1.59 -21.26 10.28
CA HIS A 84 0.34 -22.02 10.30
C HIS A 84 -0.92 -21.15 10.27
N LEU A 85 -0.91 -19.98 10.91
CA LEU A 85 -2.02 -19.03 10.86
C LEU A 85 -2.21 -18.48 9.44
N PHE A 86 -1.13 -18.21 8.71
CA PHE A 86 -1.19 -17.79 7.31
C PHE A 86 -1.72 -18.91 6.38
N ARG A 87 -1.40 -20.19 6.67
CA ARG A 87 -1.95 -21.34 5.94
C ARG A 87 -3.44 -21.58 6.25
N LEU A 88 -3.85 -21.45 7.51
CA LEU A 88 -5.24 -21.65 7.95
C LEU A 88 -6.21 -20.59 7.42
N LEU A 89 -5.74 -19.37 7.16
CA LEU A 89 -6.56 -18.29 6.60
C LEU A 89 -6.67 -18.35 5.07
N SER A 90 -5.91 -19.22 4.40
CA SER A 90 -5.77 -19.24 2.94
C SER A 90 -6.26 -20.56 2.31
N GLU A 91 -7.41 -21.08 2.75
CA GLU A 91 -8.06 -22.27 2.15
C GLU A 91 -9.02 -21.95 0.98
N HIS A 92 -8.82 -20.84 0.28
CA HIS A 92 -9.50 -20.63 -1.00
C HIS A 92 -8.56 -21.08 -2.12
N ALA A 93 -8.80 -22.27 -2.66
CA ALA A 93 -8.13 -22.72 -3.88
C ALA A 93 -8.47 -21.72 -5.00
N VAL A 94 -7.51 -20.88 -5.36
CA VAL A 94 -7.66 -19.93 -6.46
C VAL A 94 -7.67 -20.73 -7.76
N ASP A 95 -8.87 -20.91 -8.35
CA ASP A 95 -9.03 -21.45 -9.71
C ASP A 95 -8.54 -20.39 -10.72
N TRP A 96 -7.22 -20.29 -10.86
CA TRP A 96 -6.59 -19.44 -11.86
C TRP A 96 -6.74 -20.08 -13.23
N LYS A 97 -7.60 -19.49 -14.07
CA LYS A 97 -7.69 -19.83 -15.49
C LYS A 97 -6.81 -18.90 -16.30
N CYS A 98 -5.91 -19.48 -17.08
CA CYS A 98 -5.09 -18.72 -18.02
C CYS A 98 -6.02 -17.97 -19.01
N PRO A 99 -5.86 -16.64 -19.18
CA PRO A 99 -6.67 -15.88 -20.13
C PRO A 99 -6.40 -16.30 -21.58
N ASP A 100 -7.41 -16.21 -22.45
CA ASP A 100 -7.27 -16.54 -23.87
C ASP A 100 -6.29 -15.56 -24.56
N TRP A 101 -5.26 -16.10 -25.20
CA TRP A 101 -4.23 -15.34 -25.88
C TRP A 101 -4.76 -14.51 -27.06
N ARG A 102 -5.91 -14.91 -27.62
CA ARG A 102 -6.57 -14.24 -28.77
C ARG A 102 -7.14 -12.87 -28.40
N GLU A 103 -7.35 -12.58 -27.12
CA GLU A 103 -7.82 -11.28 -26.65
C GLU A 103 -6.75 -10.19 -26.84
N TYR A 104 -5.46 -10.56 -26.86
CA TYR A 104 -4.35 -9.62 -26.91
C TYR A 104 -3.97 -9.23 -28.36
N ASN A 105 -4.75 -8.33 -28.94
CA ASN A 105 -4.54 -7.80 -30.30
C ASN A 105 -3.79 -6.45 -30.31
N LEU A 106 -3.31 -6.05 -31.50
CA LEU A 106 -2.55 -4.80 -31.72
C LEU A 106 -3.45 -3.54 -31.84
N ASP A 107 -4.60 -3.53 -31.18
CA ASP A 107 -5.58 -2.45 -31.30
C ASP A 107 -5.14 -1.18 -30.56
N ASN A 108 -4.24 -1.30 -29.58
CA ASN A 108 -3.81 -0.16 -28.78
C ASN A 108 -3.01 0.85 -29.64
N PRO A 109 -3.36 2.16 -29.60
CA PRO A 109 -2.71 3.17 -30.43
C PRO A 109 -1.20 3.33 -30.13
N LYS A 110 -0.73 2.99 -28.94
CA LYS A 110 0.71 3.04 -28.60
C LYS A 110 1.49 1.95 -29.32
N LEU A 111 0.95 0.72 -29.37
CA LEU A 111 1.55 -0.39 -30.10
C LEU A 111 1.55 -0.11 -31.61
N GLN A 112 0.47 0.43 -32.16
CA GLN A 112 0.41 0.81 -33.57
C GLN A 112 1.43 1.88 -33.95
N LYS A 113 1.64 2.88 -33.08
CA LYS A 113 2.70 3.90 -33.27
C LYS A 113 4.09 3.27 -33.27
N TYR A 114 4.34 2.32 -32.36
CA TYR A 114 5.60 1.60 -32.32
C TYR A 114 5.83 0.79 -33.61
N VAL A 115 4.84 0.01 -34.05
CA VAL A 115 4.91 -0.74 -35.31
C VAL A 115 5.15 0.19 -36.51
N LYS A 116 4.47 1.33 -36.58
CA LYS A 116 4.70 2.35 -37.63
C LYS A 116 6.13 2.89 -37.56
N SER A 117 6.66 3.16 -36.37
CA SER A 117 8.03 3.66 -36.22
C SER A 117 9.09 2.63 -36.62
N LEU A 118 8.83 1.33 -36.43
CA LEU A 118 9.69 0.26 -36.90
C LEU A 118 9.59 0.08 -38.41
N ALA A 119 8.38 0.18 -38.97
CA ALA A 119 8.14 0.09 -40.40
C ALA A 119 8.86 1.20 -41.18
N VAL A 120 8.93 2.42 -40.62
CA VAL A 120 9.75 3.53 -41.19
C VAL A 120 11.23 3.15 -41.28
N LYS A 121 11.72 2.28 -40.39
CA LYS A 121 13.09 1.77 -40.40
C LYS A 121 13.25 0.49 -41.24
N GLY A 122 12.17 -0.02 -41.82
CA GLY A 122 12.17 -1.32 -42.52
C GLY A 122 12.23 -2.54 -41.59
N LEU A 123 12.05 -2.36 -40.28
CA LEU A 123 12.06 -3.45 -39.30
C LEU A 123 10.64 -3.91 -38.96
N LYS A 124 10.49 -5.21 -38.72
CA LYS A 124 9.26 -5.83 -38.20
C LYS A 124 9.61 -6.63 -36.95
N ASP A 125 8.95 -6.32 -35.83
CA ASP A 125 9.11 -7.06 -34.58
C ASP A 125 8.11 -8.24 -34.51
N PRO A 126 8.57 -9.50 -34.43
CA PRO A 126 7.69 -10.66 -34.29
C PRO A 126 7.07 -10.79 -32.88
N TRP A 127 7.66 -10.16 -31.85
CA TRP A 127 7.24 -10.29 -30.45
C TRP A 127 6.25 -9.23 -29.99
N ILE A 128 5.86 -8.31 -30.87
CA ILE A 128 4.99 -7.19 -30.52
C ILE A 128 3.66 -7.62 -29.90
N ARG A 129 3.14 -8.79 -30.29
CA ARG A 129 1.90 -9.35 -29.72
C ARG A 129 2.10 -9.83 -28.28
N ASN A 130 3.30 -10.30 -27.93
CA ASN A 130 3.62 -10.70 -26.55
C ASN A 130 3.57 -9.52 -25.58
N TYR A 131 3.78 -8.29 -26.06
CA TYR A 131 3.68 -7.10 -25.21
C TYR A 131 2.27 -6.50 -25.17
N ALA A 132 1.33 -7.04 -25.96
CA ALA A 132 -0.02 -6.46 -26.07
C ALA A 132 -0.82 -6.56 -24.76
N TRP A 133 -0.58 -7.57 -23.92
CA TRP A 133 -1.28 -7.73 -22.64
C TRP A 133 -1.03 -6.56 -21.67
N GLN A 134 0.17 -5.97 -21.72
CA GLN A 134 0.52 -4.82 -20.87
C GLN A 134 -0.32 -3.59 -21.19
N PHE A 135 -0.83 -3.50 -22.42
CA PHE A 135 -1.64 -2.40 -22.91
C PHE A 135 -3.14 -2.71 -22.95
N SER A 136 -3.55 -3.87 -22.44
CA SER A 136 -4.96 -4.22 -22.27
C SER A 136 -5.64 -3.27 -21.28
N SER A 137 -6.92 -2.97 -21.49
CA SER A 137 -7.69 -2.07 -20.61
C SER A 137 -7.81 -2.58 -19.16
N LYS A 138 -7.64 -3.89 -18.96
CA LYS A 138 -7.65 -4.55 -17.65
C LYS A 138 -6.43 -4.17 -16.81
N VAL A 139 -5.27 -4.03 -17.44
CA VAL A 139 -3.98 -3.79 -16.77
C VAL A 139 -3.56 -2.33 -16.90
N TYR A 140 -3.66 -1.78 -18.11
CA TYR A 140 -3.25 -0.43 -18.42
C TYR A 140 -4.31 0.58 -18.00
N GLN A 141 -4.03 1.32 -16.93
CA GLN A 141 -4.82 2.49 -16.56
C GLN A 141 -4.09 3.76 -17.00
N THR A 142 -4.84 4.70 -17.58
CA THR A 142 -4.32 6.05 -17.80
C THR A 142 -4.10 6.74 -16.45
N PRO A 143 -3.12 7.66 -16.33
CA PRO A 143 -2.90 8.40 -15.07
C PRO A 143 -4.16 9.09 -14.56
N TRP A 144 -5.00 9.58 -15.47
CA TRP A 144 -6.30 10.16 -15.14
C TRP A 144 -7.29 9.14 -14.56
N GLN A 145 -7.39 7.94 -15.16
CA GLN A 145 -8.22 6.87 -14.62
C GLN A 145 -7.74 6.43 -13.23
N PHE A 146 -6.43 6.28 -13.05
CA PHE A 146 -5.83 5.96 -11.76
C PHE A 146 -6.12 7.03 -10.70
N MET A 147 -5.96 8.31 -11.06
CA MET A 147 -6.30 9.41 -10.16
C MET A 147 -7.78 9.42 -9.79
N LYS A 148 -8.66 9.17 -10.76
CA LYS A 148 -10.11 9.05 -10.54
C LYS A 148 -10.45 7.89 -9.61
N SER A 149 -9.86 6.72 -9.80
CA SER A 149 -10.13 5.54 -8.98
C SER A 149 -9.54 5.63 -7.57
N THR A 150 -8.40 6.30 -7.41
CA THR A 150 -7.66 6.29 -6.13
C THR A 150 -7.99 7.50 -5.27
N ILE A 151 -7.90 8.71 -5.85
CA ILE A 151 -8.07 9.96 -5.11
C ILE A 151 -9.55 10.27 -4.99
N PHE A 152 -10.25 10.44 -6.12
CA PHE A 152 -11.64 10.89 -6.10
C PHE A 152 -12.61 9.89 -5.46
N ALA A 153 -12.33 8.59 -5.53
CA ALA A 153 -13.15 7.58 -4.85
C ALA A 153 -13.13 7.73 -3.32
N ARG A 154 -12.06 8.28 -2.74
CA ARG A 154 -11.87 8.43 -1.29
C ARG A 154 -12.20 9.82 -0.75
N VAL A 155 -12.27 10.83 -1.63
CA VAL A 155 -12.65 12.21 -1.27
C VAL A 155 -13.94 12.30 -0.44
N PRO A 156 -15.06 11.64 -0.77
CA PRO A 156 -16.29 11.81 0.01
C PRO A 156 -16.17 11.30 1.44
N HIS A 157 -15.34 10.28 1.68
CA HIS A 157 -15.15 9.73 3.03
C HIS A 157 -14.31 10.69 3.89
N GLY A 158 -13.26 11.28 3.28
CA GLY A 158 -12.47 12.32 3.95
C GLY A 158 -13.30 13.57 4.27
N LEU A 159 -14.17 13.99 3.35
CA LEU A 159 -15.06 15.13 3.58
C LEU A 159 -16.05 14.87 4.72
N ALA A 160 -16.67 13.68 4.74
CA ALA A 160 -17.60 13.31 5.81
C ALA A 160 -16.92 13.31 7.18
N LEU A 161 -15.71 12.77 7.27
CA LEU A 161 -14.93 12.77 8.50
C LEU A 161 -14.56 14.19 8.96
N ALA A 162 -14.13 15.05 8.02
CA ALA A 162 -13.79 16.44 8.33
C ALA A 162 -14.99 17.21 8.89
N VAL A 163 -16.16 17.09 8.26
CA VAL A 163 -17.41 17.72 8.71
C VAL A 163 -17.78 17.24 10.11
N LEU A 164 -17.71 15.93 10.35
CA LEU A 164 -18.03 15.34 11.65
C LEU A 164 -17.11 15.85 12.77
N ILE A 165 -15.80 15.93 12.50
CA ILE A 165 -14.83 16.46 13.48
C ILE A 165 -15.10 17.95 13.74
N THR A 166 -15.33 18.75 12.71
CA THR A 166 -15.62 20.19 12.89
C THR A 166 -16.90 20.41 13.71
N ALA A 167 -17.96 19.65 13.44
CA ALA A 167 -19.19 19.72 14.21
C ALA A 167 -18.96 19.31 15.68
N GLY A 168 -18.17 18.26 15.91
CA GLY A 168 -17.83 17.80 17.27
C GLY A 168 -17.04 18.84 18.07
N VAL A 169 -16.03 19.47 17.45
CA VAL A 169 -15.23 20.53 18.11
C VAL A 169 -16.12 21.72 18.46
N LYS A 170 -16.95 22.18 17.51
CA LYS A 170 -17.86 23.32 17.75
C LYS A 170 -18.93 23.00 18.79
N GLY A 171 -19.47 21.79 18.78
CA GLY A 171 -20.42 21.34 19.80
C GLY A 171 -19.80 21.31 21.20
N TYR A 172 -18.56 20.82 21.33
CA TYR A 172 -17.86 20.78 22.61
C TYR A 172 -17.57 22.17 23.18
N GLU A 173 -17.18 23.13 22.32
CA GLU A 173 -16.96 24.52 22.73
C GLU A 173 -18.23 25.16 23.33
N LEU A 174 -19.39 24.93 22.71
CA LEU A 174 -20.67 25.48 23.18
C LEU A 174 -21.09 24.90 24.53
N LEU A 175 -21.00 23.58 24.70
CA LEU A 175 -21.34 22.91 25.97
C LEU A 175 -20.44 23.37 27.12
N ARG A 176 -19.15 23.59 26.84
CA ARG A 176 -18.20 24.12 27.84
C ARG A 176 -18.55 25.56 28.25
N HIS A 177 -18.97 26.39 27.29
CA HIS A 177 -19.31 27.79 27.58
C HIS A 177 -20.55 27.90 28.47
N GLU A 178 -21.55 27.04 28.24
CA GLU A 178 -22.78 26.97 29.04
C GLU A 178 -22.52 26.53 30.49
N GLN A 179 -21.64 25.55 30.70
CA GLN A 179 -21.21 25.15 32.06
C GLN A 179 -20.51 26.30 32.80
N SER A 180 -19.68 27.08 32.10
CA SER A 180 -18.98 28.21 32.72
C SER A 180 -19.93 29.32 33.15
N THR A 181 -20.97 29.63 32.35
CA THR A 181 -21.95 30.66 32.70
C THR A 181 -22.82 30.24 33.88
N ASN A 182 -23.24 28.96 33.94
CA ASN A 182 -24.04 28.46 35.05
C ASN A 182 -23.28 28.50 36.38
N ASN A 183 -21.98 28.18 36.38
CA ASN A 183 -21.17 28.26 37.59
C ASN A 183 -21.04 29.68 38.15
N ILE A 184 -21.00 30.71 37.30
CA ILE A 184 -20.89 32.12 37.71
C ILE A 184 -22.21 32.64 38.31
N VAL A 185 -23.36 32.14 37.85
CA VAL A 185 -24.69 32.57 38.33
C VAL A 185 -25.03 31.97 39.71
N HIS A 186 -24.34 30.89 40.11
CA HIS A 186 -24.59 30.21 41.38
C HIS A 186 -23.66 30.65 42.53
N GLU A 187 -22.76 31.60 42.30
CA GLU A 187 -21.80 32.17 43.28
C GLU A 187 -22.20 33.61 43.66
#